data_AF-A0A7V6TV33-F1
#
_entry.id   AF-A0A7V6TV33-F1
#
_cell.length_a   1.000
_cell.length_b   1.000
_cell.length_c   1.000
_cell.angle_alpha   90.00
_cell.angle_beta   90.00
_cell.angle_gamma   90.00
#
_symmetry.space_group_name_H-M   'P 1'
#
loop_
_entity.id
_entity.type
_entity.pdbx_description
1 polymer ?
#
loop_
_entity_poly.entity_id
_entity_poly.type
_entity_poly.pdbx_seq_one_letter_code
_entity_poly.pdbx_strand_id
1 'polypeptide(L)'
;MLISGKSSKKVNVFIIAAIVLLVIMPKPVSAMGNCGYEGGISSGGSQNQTIVSLEYQEVCVLSGKPFILKGELSIRTTNRTNSIRKTYTYNLENLSMNATLKRTVVLETTTTEKSNGQAIEDTVLAAKPSEVVRIGDKTYTLKSHDMSISALVDKKPAIRYSAGNLWGKKTYQVSNGSSSGTVTVELIGNLYSYDQYWSTTETGIINYIVQSEEIKGDTTDRWGGTGTVTLCASSTKQMKYVENLPDQISFEGGYVETVYNNSILEYDFKMPEFDAEGISTDRIIGIKDTIKMESFPVQKRLPAPNLAHLRGHWAENDIKALFSLEVFSGDPASFNPAQYISRQEFVAALEKAAKEVADETANTRTSITSRNKTREEKVESPFIDVMPGNPYFESIIKAYKRGLVNGKGYDVFAPEDFVSLADAITMFIRAVGLEIMAPNPGAVTLFKDNDRIPAYARNAVYIAQRIGLVQGDDRGYIHAEEYITKDKAAALINRFINYMRTGIQEDYRERIIDF
;
A
#
# COMPACT_ATOMS: atom_id res chain seq x y z
N MET A 1 17.25 -66.54 -51.18
CA MET A 1 18.35 -65.64 -51.60
C MET A 1 17.85 -64.22 -51.44
N LEU A 2 18.17 -63.57 -50.30
CA LEU A 2 18.85 -62.26 -50.20
C LEU A 2 18.00 -61.08 -50.75
N ILE A 3 17.63 -59.99 -50.05
CA ILE A 3 18.13 -59.27 -48.86
C ILE A 3 17.02 -58.34 -48.31
N SER A 4 16.84 -58.38 -46.99
CA SER A 4 16.57 -57.30 -46.02
C SER A 4 16.22 -55.87 -46.48
N GLY A 5 15.11 -55.34 -45.95
CA GLY A 5 14.86 -53.90 -45.74
C GLY A 5 14.04 -53.62 -44.49
N LYS A 6 14.70 -53.21 -43.40
CA LYS A 6 14.11 -52.80 -42.10
C LYS A 6 13.09 -51.67 -42.27
N SER A 7 11.85 -51.89 -41.80
CA SER A 7 10.90 -50.80 -41.50
C SER A 7 10.93 -50.51 -40.00
N SER A 8 11.67 -49.47 -39.59
CA SER A 8 11.56 -48.92 -38.23
C SER A 8 10.28 -48.08 -38.12
N LYS A 9 9.28 -48.57 -37.37
CA LYS A 9 8.20 -47.70 -36.88
C LYS A 9 8.79 -46.80 -35.78
N LYS A 10 9.01 -45.52 -36.09
CA LYS A 10 9.26 -44.50 -35.08
C LYS A 10 7.96 -44.26 -34.32
N VAL A 11 7.94 -44.63 -33.04
CA VAL A 11 6.93 -44.20 -32.08
C VAL A 11 7.21 -42.73 -31.80
N ASN A 12 6.36 -41.83 -32.30
CA ASN A 12 6.38 -40.43 -31.90
C ASN A 12 5.79 -40.32 -30.48
N VAL A 13 6.67 -40.25 -29.49
CA VAL A 13 6.31 -39.83 -28.14
C VAL A 13 6.07 -38.32 -28.20
N PHE A 14 4.80 -37.91 -28.13
CA PHE A 14 4.45 -36.51 -27.86
C PHE A 14 4.77 -36.23 -26.39
N ILE A 15 5.90 -35.57 -26.14
CA ILE A 15 6.16 -34.92 -24.86
C ILE A 15 5.26 -33.69 -24.82
N ILE A 16 4.15 -33.79 -24.09
CA ILE A 16 3.34 -32.63 -23.70
C ILE A 16 4.20 -31.83 -22.73
N ALA A 17 4.85 -30.78 -23.23
CA ALA A 17 5.49 -29.79 -22.39
C ALA A 17 4.37 -29.04 -21.65
N ALA A 18 4.16 -29.40 -20.38
CA ALA A 18 3.36 -28.63 -19.46
C ALA A 18 4.04 -27.26 -19.28
N ILE A 19 3.58 -26.26 -20.04
CA ILE A 19 3.90 -24.87 -19.79
C ILE A 19 3.21 -24.53 -18.47
N VAL A 20 3.96 -24.67 -17.37
CA VAL A 20 3.62 -24.05 -16.09
C VAL A 20 3.75 -22.56 -16.33
N LEU A 21 2.64 -21.92 -16.69
CA LEU A 21 2.52 -20.47 -16.73
C LEU A 21 2.66 -20.02 -15.28
N LEU A 22 3.88 -19.68 -14.88
CA LEU A 22 4.16 -19.10 -13.57
C LEU A 22 3.54 -17.70 -13.61
N VAL A 23 2.29 -17.60 -13.19
CA VAL A 23 1.58 -16.33 -13.03
C VAL A 23 2.33 -15.58 -11.92
N ILE A 24 3.26 -14.73 -12.32
CA ILE A 24 3.86 -13.74 -11.44
C ILE A 24 2.71 -12.82 -11.04
N MET A 25 2.13 -13.08 -9.86
CA MET A 25 1.08 -12.21 -9.36
C MET A 25 1.65 -10.81 -9.18
N PRO A 26 0.92 -9.75 -9.58
CA PRO A 26 1.28 -8.39 -9.21
C PRO A 26 1.33 -8.33 -7.68
N LYS A 27 2.52 -8.08 -7.13
CA LYS A 27 2.65 -7.73 -5.72
C LYS A 27 2.16 -6.29 -5.62
N PRO A 28 1.18 -5.99 -4.76
CA PRO A 28 0.94 -4.61 -4.38
C PRO A 28 2.19 -4.16 -3.62
N VAL A 29 2.89 -3.20 -4.19
CA VAL A 29 3.88 -2.39 -3.50
C VAL A 29 3.51 -0.99 -3.89
N SER A 30 3.07 -0.22 -2.93
CA SER A 30 2.86 1.22 -3.11
C SER A 30 3.92 1.87 -2.24
N ALA A 31 5.12 2.03 -2.78
CA ALA A 31 5.97 3.09 -2.24
C ALA A 31 5.44 4.43 -2.71
N MET A 32 5.62 5.42 -1.83
CA MET A 32 5.55 6.84 -2.07
C MET A 32 5.94 7.20 -3.53
N GLY A 33 5.11 8.01 -4.17
CA GLY A 33 5.38 8.55 -5.51
C GLY A 33 4.36 8.18 -6.60
N ASN A 34 3.29 7.44 -6.30
CA ASN A 34 2.18 7.27 -7.27
C ASN A 34 1.54 8.63 -7.59
N CYS A 35 1.48 9.52 -6.61
CA CYS A 35 1.03 10.90 -6.76
C CYS A 35 2.12 11.86 -7.27
N GLY A 36 3.25 11.34 -7.76
CA GLY A 36 4.40 12.17 -8.12
C GLY A 36 5.03 12.84 -6.89
N TYR A 37 5.54 14.06 -7.07
CA TYR A 37 6.19 14.83 -5.99
C TYR A 37 5.62 16.26 -5.84
N GLU A 38 4.63 16.65 -6.67
CA GLU A 38 4.12 18.03 -6.80
C GLU A 38 2.69 18.22 -6.29
N GLY A 39 2.27 17.39 -5.34
CA GLY A 39 0.95 17.53 -4.75
C GLY A 39 -0.22 17.18 -5.67
N GLY A 40 0.01 16.42 -6.74
CA GLY A 40 -1.04 15.90 -7.61
C GLY A 40 -1.59 14.56 -7.15
N ILE A 41 -2.51 14.01 -7.95
CA ILE A 41 -3.06 12.67 -7.79
C ILE A 41 -2.94 11.88 -9.08
N SER A 42 -2.87 10.55 -8.97
CA SER A 42 -2.88 9.65 -10.13
C SER A 42 -3.99 8.59 -10.04
N SER A 43 -4.28 7.94 -11.16
CA SER A 43 -5.26 6.84 -11.21
C SER A 43 -4.86 5.64 -10.36
N GLY A 44 -3.60 5.57 -9.90
CA GLY A 44 -3.03 4.38 -9.25
C GLY A 44 -2.77 3.24 -10.24
N GLY A 45 -1.86 2.34 -9.89
CA GLY A 45 -1.43 1.23 -10.76
C GLY A 45 -0.45 0.29 -10.07
N SER A 46 -0.26 -0.92 -10.64
CA SER A 46 0.65 -1.93 -10.10
C SER A 46 2.11 -1.62 -10.47
N GLN A 47 2.98 -1.42 -9.47
CA GLN A 47 4.40 -1.09 -9.66
C GLN A 47 5.32 -2.29 -9.92
N ASN A 48 4.80 -3.46 -10.30
CA ASN A 48 5.64 -4.61 -10.69
C ASN A 48 6.36 -4.41 -12.06
N GLN A 49 6.37 -3.18 -12.59
CA GLN A 49 6.98 -2.82 -13.87
C GLN A 49 8.05 -1.74 -13.66
N THR A 50 9.16 -1.85 -14.40
CA THR A 50 10.25 -0.87 -14.41
C THR A 50 9.78 0.52 -14.87
N ILE A 51 8.70 0.58 -15.64
CA ILE A 51 8.05 1.80 -16.12
C ILE A 51 6.56 1.65 -15.89
N VAL A 52 5.94 2.66 -15.30
CA VAL A 52 4.48 2.74 -15.08
C VAL A 52 3.98 4.07 -15.66
N SER A 53 2.94 4.01 -16.50
CA SER A 53 2.21 5.19 -16.99
C SER A 53 0.86 5.27 -16.30
N LEU A 54 0.53 6.44 -15.76
CA LEU A 54 -0.68 6.71 -14.99
C LEU A 54 -1.39 7.94 -15.55
N GLU A 55 -2.72 7.96 -15.47
CA GLU A 55 -3.45 9.22 -15.59
C GLU A 55 -3.16 10.06 -14.36
N TYR A 56 -2.96 11.36 -14.55
CA TYR A 56 -2.49 12.26 -13.50
C TYR A 56 -3.15 13.63 -13.58
N GLN A 57 -3.40 14.23 -12.42
CA GLN A 57 -3.96 15.57 -12.30
C GLN A 57 -3.25 16.36 -11.19
N GLU A 58 -2.97 17.64 -11.43
CA GLU A 58 -2.42 18.55 -10.41
C GLU A 58 -2.97 19.98 -10.55
N VAL A 59 -2.88 20.74 -9.46
CA VAL A 59 -3.23 22.16 -9.46
C VAL A 59 -2.05 22.97 -9.97
N CYS A 60 -2.30 23.77 -11.01
CA CYS A 60 -1.36 24.79 -11.47
C CYS A 60 -1.75 26.16 -10.92
N VAL A 61 -0.79 26.85 -10.31
CA VAL A 61 -0.99 28.17 -9.67
C VAL A 61 -0.16 29.29 -10.30
N LEU A 62 0.62 28.99 -11.34
CA LEU A 62 1.60 29.93 -11.90
C LEU A 62 0.99 31.19 -12.52
N SER A 63 -0.29 31.12 -12.92
CA SER A 63 -1.00 32.26 -13.50
C SER A 63 -1.60 33.22 -12.46
N GLY A 64 -1.51 32.89 -11.16
CA GLY A 64 -2.27 33.55 -10.10
C GLY A 64 -3.73 33.10 -10.01
N LYS A 65 -4.24 32.35 -11.00
CA LYS A 65 -5.52 31.64 -10.94
C LYS A 65 -5.26 30.14 -10.85
N PRO A 66 -5.66 29.45 -9.77
CA PRO A 66 -5.57 27.99 -9.67
C PRO A 66 -6.46 27.32 -10.71
N PHE A 67 -5.92 26.34 -11.43
CA PHE A 67 -6.67 25.48 -12.35
C PHE A 67 -6.01 24.11 -12.48
N ILE A 68 -6.77 23.13 -12.99
CA ILE A 68 -6.31 21.74 -13.05
C ILE A 68 -5.63 21.44 -14.37
N LEU A 69 -4.41 20.91 -14.29
CA LEU A 69 -3.74 20.25 -15.40
C LEU A 69 -3.99 18.76 -15.29
N LYS A 70 -4.28 18.12 -16.43
CA LYS A 70 -4.48 16.67 -16.50
C LYS A 70 -3.71 16.06 -17.66
N GLY A 71 -3.29 14.80 -17.54
CA GLY A 71 -2.59 14.10 -18.61
C GLY A 71 -1.88 12.87 -18.09
N GLU A 72 -0.68 12.61 -18.63
CA GLU A 72 0.08 11.41 -18.32
C GLU A 72 1.24 11.69 -17.36
N LEU A 73 1.41 10.81 -16.38
CA LEU A 73 2.60 10.65 -15.56
C LEU A 73 3.26 9.30 -15.86
N SER A 74 4.50 9.33 -16.36
CA SER A 74 5.35 8.16 -16.49
C SER A 74 6.40 8.14 -15.39
N ILE A 75 6.50 7.03 -14.66
CA ILE A 75 7.47 6.79 -13.60
C ILE A 75 8.38 5.64 -14.02
N ARG A 76 9.69 5.91 -14.10
CA ARG A 76 10.70 4.86 -14.28
C ARG A 76 11.49 4.67 -12.99
N THR A 77 11.53 3.43 -12.50
CA THR A 77 12.25 3.06 -11.26
C THR A 77 13.53 2.31 -11.57
N THR A 78 14.63 2.68 -10.91
CA THR A 78 15.93 2.00 -10.99
C THR A 78 16.46 1.74 -9.58
N ASN A 79 16.53 0.47 -9.20
CA ASN A 79 17.04 0.05 -7.90
C ASN A 79 18.57 0.01 -7.90
N ARG A 80 19.17 0.52 -6.83
CA ARG A 80 20.60 0.46 -6.52
C ARG A 80 20.77 -0.19 -5.15
N THR A 81 22.00 -0.47 -4.73
CA THR A 81 22.27 -1.21 -3.49
C THR A 81 21.64 -0.57 -2.26
N ASN A 82 21.71 0.76 -2.12
CA ASN A 82 21.22 1.51 -0.94
C ASN A 82 20.34 2.72 -1.33
N SER A 83 19.95 2.83 -2.60
CA SER A 83 19.11 3.92 -3.08
C SER A 83 18.17 3.47 -4.18
N ILE A 84 17.05 4.17 -4.30
CA ILE A 84 16.10 4.00 -5.39
C ILE A 84 16.08 5.30 -6.17
N ARG A 85 16.28 5.20 -7.49
CA ARG A 85 16.18 6.35 -8.39
C ARG A 85 14.87 6.26 -9.16
N LYS A 86 14.02 7.28 -9.03
CA LYS A 86 12.77 7.41 -9.80
C LYS A 86 12.86 8.59 -10.76
N THR A 87 12.55 8.36 -12.03
CA THR A 87 12.43 9.41 -13.05
C THR A 87 10.95 9.62 -13.37
N TYR A 88 10.47 10.81 -13.06
CA TYR A 88 9.10 11.23 -13.32
C TYR A 88 9.05 12.09 -14.57
N THR A 89 8.16 11.75 -15.49
CA THR A 89 7.91 12.52 -16.72
C THR A 89 6.43 12.84 -16.82
N TYR A 90 6.11 14.13 -16.95
CA TYR A 90 4.75 14.64 -17.00
C TYR A 90 4.48 15.29 -18.35
N ASN A 91 3.31 15.01 -18.90
CA ASN A 91 2.77 15.66 -20.07
C ASN A 91 1.29 15.98 -19.81
N LEU A 92 1.01 17.20 -19.36
CA LEU A 92 -0.30 17.62 -18.87
C LEU A 92 -0.82 18.81 -19.67
N GLU A 93 -2.14 18.98 -19.67
CA GLU A 93 -2.83 20.05 -20.36
C GLU A 93 -4.10 20.51 -19.63
N ASN A 94 -4.54 21.72 -19.97
CA ASN A 94 -5.88 22.24 -19.71
C ASN A 94 -6.36 23.00 -20.94
N LEU A 95 -7.35 22.43 -21.65
CA LEU A 95 -7.85 23.00 -22.90
C LEU A 95 -8.55 24.35 -22.69
N SER A 96 -9.33 24.48 -21.63
CA SER A 96 -10.06 25.71 -21.26
C SER A 96 -9.15 26.90 -20.97
N MET A 97 -7.96 26.65 -20.41
CA MET A 97 -6.95 27.67 -20.12
C MET A 97 -5.91 27.82 -21.24
N ASN A 98 -6.02 27.04 -22.32
CA ASN A 98 -4.97 26.87 -23.34
C ASN A 98 -3.59 26.66 -22.68
N ALA A 99 -3.52 25.72 -21.73
CA ALA A 99 -2.35 25.50 -20.91
C ALA A 99 -1.74 24.12 -21.13
N THR A 100 -0.42 24.03 -21.10
CA THR A 100 0.35 22.78 -21.18
C THR A 100 1.49 22.77 -20.19
N LEU A 101 1.86 21.58 -19.71
CA LEU A 101 3.00 21.35 -18.85
C LEU A 101 3.80 20.15 -19.34
N LYS A 102 5.10 20.37 -19.53
CA LYS A 102 6.08 19.31 -19.74
C LYS A 102 7.12 19.38 -18.64
N ARG A 103 7.29 18.29 -17.90
CA ARG A 103 8.19 18.23 -16.74
C ARG A 103 8.93 16.90 -16.71
N THR A 104 10.22 16.96 -16.38
CA THR A 104 11.03 15.78 -16.09
C THR A 104 11.85 16.02 -14.84
N VAL A 105 11.71 15.12 -13.86
CA VAL A 105 12.43 15.18 -12.58
C VAL A 105 13.02 13.82 -12.26
N VAL A 106 14.26 13.82 -11.78
CA VAL A 106 14.94 12.61 -11.33
C VAL A 106 15.17 12.74 -9.84
N LEU A 107 14.55 11.87 -9.06
CA LEU A 107 14.70 11.80 -7.62
C LEU A 107 15.55 10.58 -7.25
N GLU A 108 16.38 10.74 -6.22
CA GLU A 108 17.11 9.65 -5.59
C GLU A 108 16.76 9.62 -4.11
N THR A 109 16.19 8.49 -3.68
CA THR A 109 15.83 8.20 -2.30
C THR A 109 16.89 7.29 -1.72
N THR A 110 17.53 7.71 -0.64
CA THR A 110 18.51 6.90 0.11
C THR A 110 17.88 6.43 1.41
N THR A 111 17.98 5.13 1.69
CA THR A 111 17.41 4.53 2.89
C THR A 111 18.52 4.24 3.90
N THR A 112 18.39 4.78 5.11
CA THR A 112 19.33 4.57 6.23
C THR A 112 18.63 3.88 7.39
N GLU A 113 18.88 2.58 7.56
CA GLU A 113 18.39 1.79 8.69
C GLU A 113 19.03 2.27 10.01
N LYS A 114 18.25 2.24 11.09
CA LYS A 114 18.63 2.66 12.45
C LYS A 114 18.63 1.46 13.39
N SER A 115 19.34 1.58 14.51
CA SER A 115 19.50 0.50 15.49
C SER A 115 18.19 0.06 16.15
N ASN A 116 17.15 0.89 16.13
CA ASN A 116 15.82 0.58 16.65
C ASN A 116 14.89 -0.11 15.63
N GLY A 117 15.40 -0.48 14.45
CA GLY A 117 14.64 -1.16 13.39
C GLY A 117 13.80 -0.22 12.51
N GLN A 118 13.86 1.09 12.75
CA GLN A 118 13.29 2.10 11.84
C GLN A 118 14.30 2.49 10.76
N ALA A 119 13.81 3.04 9.65
CA ALA A 119 14.64 3.60 8.60
C ALA A 119 14.32 5.08 8.38
N ILE A 120 15.32 5.84 7.92
CA ILE A 120 15.13 7.19 7.40
C ILE A 120 15.28 7.13 5.88
N GLU A 121 14.32 7.67 5.16
CA GLU A 121 14.36 7.83 3.71
C GLU A 121 14.50 9.29 3.34
N ASP A 122 15.66 9.65 2.81
CA ASP A 122 15.96 11.00 2.34
C ASP A 122 15.88 11.02 0.82
N THR A 123 15.04 11.89 0.27
CA THR A 123 14.85 12.05 -1.17
C THR A 123 15.31 13.44 -1.61
N VAL A 124 16.17 13.44 -2.63
CA VAL A 124 16.76 14.66 -3.22
C VAL A 124 16.68 14.62 -4.74
N LEU A 125 16.90 15.78 -5.36
CA LEU A 125 17.08 15.90 -6.81
C LEU A 125 18.40 15.25 -7.23
N ALA A 126 18.32 14.18 -8.03
CA ALA A 126 19.49 13.46 -8.54
C ALA A 126 20.02 14.04 -9.86
N ALA A 127 19.24 14.90 -10.51
CA ALA A 127 19.60 15.64 -11.71
C ALA A 127 18.84 16.97 -11.74
N LYS A 128 19.35 17.95 -12.49
CA LYS A 128 18.66 19.23 -12.68
C LYS A 128 17.30 18.97 -13.35
N PRO A 129 16.18 19.36 -12.72
CA PRO A 129 14.86 19.16 -13.29
C PRO A 129 14.62 20.08 -14.48
N SER A 130 13.74 19.65 -15.38
CA SER A 130 13.24 20.45 -16.50
C SER A 130 11.75 20.61 -16.34
N GLU A 131 11.25 21.83 -16.49
CA GLU A 131 9.82 22.12 -16.48
C GLU A 131 9.52 23.36 -17.33
N VAL A 132 8.56 23.21 -18.22
CA VAL A 132 8.03 24.28 -19.06
C VAL A 132 6.52 24.24 -18.99
N VAL A 133 5.93 25.33 -18.52
CA VAL A 133 4.48 25.53 -18.50
C VAL A 133 4.14 26.65 -19.48
N ARG A 134 3.16 26.42 -20.35
CA ARG A 134 2.60 27.46 -21.22
C ARG A 134 1.17 27.70 -20.82
N ILE A 135 0.75 28.95 -20.72
CA ILE A 135 -0.61 29.35 -20.34
C ILE A 135 -0.98 30.53 -21.25
N GLY A 136 -1.84 30.31 -22.24
CA GLY A 136 -2.05 31.27 -23.31
C GLY A 136 -0.73 31.65 -23.98
N ASP A 137 -0.42 32.94 -24.03
CA ASP A 137 0.81 33.45 -24.66
C ASP A 137 2.03 33.47 -23.73
N LYS A 138 1.83 33.22 -22.43
CA LYS A 138 2.92 33.22 -21.45
C LYS A 138 3.61 31.86 -21.38
N THR A 139 4.94 31.88 -21.31
CA THR A 139 5.76 30.70 -21.03
C THR A 139 6.48 30.87 -19.70
N TYR A 140 6.32 29.90 -18.80
CA TYR A 140 6.98 29.77 -17.51
C TYR A 140 8.05 28.69 -17.63
N THR A 141 9.31 29.07 -17.59
CA THR A 141 10.45 28.14 -17.69
C THR A 141 11.13 28.04 -16.33
N LEU A 142 11.22 26.82 -15.79
CA LEU A 142 11.90 26.57 -14.52
C LEU A 142 13.38 26.96 -14.61
N LYS A 143 13.85 27.77 -13.66
CA LYS A 143 15.24 28.23 -13.55
C LYS A 143 15.98 27.54 -12.43
N SER A 144 15.35 27.44 -11.27
CA SER A 144 15.85 26.74 -10.09
C SER A 144 14.74 25.93 -9.44
N HIS A 145 15.16 24.85 -8.79
CA HIS A 145 14.32 23.98 -8.01
C HIS A 145 15.18 23.40 -6.91
N ASP A 146 14.84 23.75 -5.68
CA ASP A 146 15.39 23.15 -4.47
C ASP A 146 14.30 22.32 -3.82
N MET A 147 14.61 21.09 -3.44
CA MET A 147 13.65 20.21 -2.79
C MET A 147 14.37 19.24 -1.86
N SER A 148 13.72 18.98 -0.73
CA SER A 148 14.11 17.96 0.22
C SER A 148 12.86 17.28 0.76
N ILE A 149 12.86 15.95 0.74
CA ILE A 149 11.86 15.15 1.46
C ILE A 149 12.64 14.24 2.39
N SER A 150 12.21 14.15 3.64
CA SER A 150 12.73 13.18 4.60
C SER A 150 11.57 12.49 5.28
N ALA A 151 11.62 11.16 5.37
CA ALA A 151 10.57 10.37 5.97
C ALA A 151 11.14 9.34 6.96
N LEU A 152 10.49 9.22 8.12
CA LEU A 152 10.65 8.08 9.01
C LEU A 152 9.81 6.93 8.47
N VAL A 153 10.41 5.75 8.42
CA VAL A 153 9.76 4.50 8.03
C VAL A 153 9.86 3.51 9.19
N ASP A 154 8.73 2.98 9.60
CA ASP A 154 8.65 1.94 10.62
C ASP A 154 8.11 0.65 10.00
N LYS A 155 8.99 -0.35 9.84
CA LYS A 155 8.68 -1.65 9.26
C LYS A 155 8.14 -2.55 10.37
N LYS A 156 6.85 -2.90 10.30
CA LYS A 156 6.21 -3.91 11.15
C LYS A 156 6.01 -5.21 10.37
N PRO A 157 5.76 -6.34 11.05
CA PRO A 157 5.71 -7.64 10.40
C PRO A 157 4.75 -7.74 9.19
N ALA A 158 3.62 -7.03 9.23
CA ALA A 158 2.58 -7.08 8.20
C ALA A 158 2.33 -5.75 7.47
N ILE A 159 2.94 -4.66 7.92
CA ILE A 159 2.65 -3.30 7.46
C ILE A 159 3.88 -2.42 7.58
N ARG A 160 4.03 -1.47 6.66
CA ARG A 160 5.06 -0.44 6.70
C ARG A 160 4.39 0.90 6.88
N TYR A 161 4.70 1.62 7.95
CA TYR A 161 4.24 3.00 8.15
C TYR A 161 5.31 3.98 7.70
N SER A 162 4.88 5.13 7.18
CA SER A 162 5.77 6.25 6.91
C SER A 162 5.14 7.58 7.27
N ALA A 163 5.96 8.46 7.84
CA ALA A 163 5.63 9.85 8.11
C ALA A 163 6.82 10.72 7.70
N GLY A 164 6.58 11.78 6.96
CA GLY A 164 7.65 12.61 6.43
C GLY A 164 7.25 14.06 6.22
N ASN A 165 8.25 14.86 5.87
CA ASN A 165 8.11 16.27 5.58
C ASN A 165 8.69 16.58 4.21
N LEU A 166 8.05 17.51 3.52
CA LEU A 166 8.45 18.04 2.22
C LEU A 166 8.78 19.52 2.39
N TRP A 167 9.93 19.93 1.85
CA TRP A 167 10.23 21.33 1.58
C TRP A 167 10.63 21.48 0.12
N GLY A 168 10.07 22.47 -0.57
CA GLY A 168 10.35 22.74 -1.96
C GLY A 168 10.34 24.23 -2.27
N LYS A 169 11.16 24.65 -3.22
CA LYS A 169 11.12 25.99 -3.80
C LYS A 169 11.44 25.91 -5.29
N LYS A 170 10.55 26.43 -6.11
CA LYS A 170 10.74 26.57 -7.56
C LYS A 170 10.72 28.02 -7.95
N THR A 171 11.64 28.43 -8.81
CA THR A 171 11.61 29.76 -9.43
C THR A 171 11.55 29.61 -10.93
N TYR A 172 10.54 30.24 -11.52
CA TYR A 172 10.24 30.26 -12.93
C TYR A 172 10.58 31.63 -13.50
N GLN A 173 11.19 31.64 -14.68
CA GLN A 173 11.22 32.82 -15.53
C GLN A 173 9.93 32.85 -16.34
N VAL A 174 9.23 33.98 -16.29
CA VAL A 174 8.10 34.29 -17.16
C VAL A 174 8.63 35.02 -18.39
N SER A 175 8.17 34.58 -19.56
CA SER A 175 8.46 35.22 -20.84
C SER A 175 7.16 35.34 -21.64
N ASN A 176 6.93 36.52 -22.19
CA ASN A 176 5.86 36.79 -23.14
C ASN A 176 6.31 37.88 -24.13
N GLY A 177 7.03 37.48 -25.19
CA GLY A 177 7.52 38.35 -26.28
C GLY A 177 8.45 39.49 -25.85
N SER A 178 7.89 40.50 -25.17
CA SER A 178 8.49 41.76 -24.73
C SER A 178 8.59 41.93 -23.20
N SER A 179 7.91 41.11 -22.39
CA SER A 179 7.93 41.19 -20.92
C SER A 179 8.74 40.06 -20.27
N SER A 180 9.50 40.40 -19.22
CA SER A 180 10.20 39.44 -18.36
C SER A 180 9.72 39.56 -16.91
N GLY A 181 9.65 38.42 -16.22
CA GLY A 181 9.23 38.36 -14.83
C GLY A 181 9.64 37.07 -14.17
N THR A 182 9.38 36.94 -12.88
CA THR A 182 9.61 35.71 -12.12
C THR A 182 8.35 35.29 -11.38
N VAL A 183 8.18 33.98 -11.22
CA VAL A 183 7.22 33.39 -10.29
C VAL A 183 7.97 32.41 -9.42
N THR A 184 7.84 32.54 -8.11
CA THR A 184 8.39 31.62 -7.11
C THR A 184 7.24 30.88 -6.44
N VAL A 185 7.38 29.56 -6.30
CA VAL A 185 6.45 28.69 -5.60
C VAL A 185 7.23 27.96 -4.51
N GLU A 186 6.86 28.19 -3.26
CA GLU A 186 7.39 27.48 -2.09
C GLU A 186 6.36 26.47 -1.59
N LEU A 187 6.85 25.29 -1.21
CA LEU A 187 6.07 24.13 -0.81
C LEU A 187 6.53 23.67 0.57
N ILE A 188 5.59 23.50 1.49
CA ILE A 188 5.86 22.95 2.82
C ILE A 188 4.78 21.91 3.10
N GLY A 189 5.16 20.65 3.21
CA GLY A 189 4.21 19.56 3.31
C GLY A 189 4.49 18.57 4.42
N ASN A 190 3.42 17.94 4.90
CA ASN A 190 3.46 16.74 5.72
C ASN A 190 2.91 15.57 4.90
N LEU A 191 3.62 14.45 4.94
CA LEU A 191 3.32 13.25 4.17
C LEU A 191 3.09 12.09 5.15
N TYR A 192 2.03 11.33 4.95
CA TYR A 192 1.71 10.15 5.74
C TYR A 192 1.35 9.03 4.79
N SER A 193 1.90 7.84 5.02
CA SER A 193 1.50 6.69 4.24
C SER A 193 1.60 5.40 5.05
N TYR A 194 0.93 4.39 4.54
CA TYR A 194 1.24 3.03 4.90
C TYR A 194 1.15 2.12 3.67
N ASP A 195 1.97 1.08 3.67
CA ASP A 195 1.94 0.01 2.69
C ASP A 195 1.60 -1.31 3.39
N GLN A 196 0.54 -1.96 2.91
CA GLN A 196 0.05 -3.24 3.37
C GLN A 196 -0.44 -4.03 2.14
N TYR A 197 -0.27 -5.35 2.13
CA TYR A 197 -0.69 -6.19 1.00
C TYR A 197 -2.16 -6.01 0.56
N TRP A 198 -3.05 -5.82 1.52
CA TRP A 198 -4.49 -5.70 1.34
C TRP A 198 -4.93 -4.28 1.00
N SER A 199 -4.18 -3.29 1.45
CA SER A 199 -4.46 -1.89 1.16
C SER A 199 -3.23 -1.00 1.32
N THR A 200 -3.21 0.10 0.59
CA THR A 200 -2.18 1.12 0.72
C THR A 200 -2.85 2.48 0.74
N THR A 201 -2.23 3.44 1.43
CA THR A 201 -2.68 4.85 1.43
C THR A 201 -1.48 5.78 1.46
N GLU A 202 -1.51 6.83 0.63
CA GLU A 202 -0.57 7.94 0.62
C GLU A 202 -1.38 9.23 0.74
N THR A 203 -1.17 9.97 1.83
CA THR A 203 -1.85 11.22 2.14
C THR A 203 -0.83 12.34 2.32
N GLY A 204 -1.11 13.50 1.76
CA GLY A 204 -0.25 14.68 1.86
C GLY A 204 -1.06 15.94 2.10
N ILE A 205 -0.57 16.79 3.00
CA ILE A 205 -1.06 18.16 3.18
C ILE A 205 0.10 19.08 2.81
N ILE A 206 -0.04 19.83 1.73
CA ILE A 206 1.02 20.68 1.17
C ILE A 206 0.54 22.13 1.14
N ASN A 207 1.26 22.99 1.83
CA ASN A 207 1.04 24.43 1.82
C ASN A 207 1.89 25.07 0.74
N TYR A 208 1.27 25.97 -0.02
CA TYR A 208 1.85 26.72 -1.12
C TYR A 208 1.97 28.18 -0.73
N ILE A 209 3.12 28.77 -1.02
CA ILE A 209 3.33 30.23 -1.03
C ILE A 209 3.79 30.59 -2.45
N VAL A 210 3.03 31.43 -3.12
CA VAL A 210 3.31 31.88 -4.47
C VAL A 210 3.63 33.36 -4.44
N GLN A 211 4.69 33.76 -5.14
CA GLN A 211 5.10 35.15 -5.29
C GLN A 211 5.47 35.40 -6.75
N SER A 212 5.04 36.52 -7.29
CA SER A 212 5.33 36.91 -8.67
C SER A 212 5.77 38.36 -8.74
N GLU A 213 6.68 38.62 -9.67
CA GLU A 213 7.10 39.94 -10.09
C GLU A 213 7.23 39.95 -11.62
N GLU A 214 6.33 40.64 -12.30
CA GLU A 214 6.30 40.74 -13.77
C GLU A 214 6.42 42.20 -14.22
N ILE A 215 7.30 42.47 -15.18
CA ILE A 215 7.40 43.79 -15.81
C ILE A 215 6.43 43.85 -16.99
N LYS A 216 5.45 44.74 -16.93
CA LYS A 216 4.43 44.98 -17.96
C LYS A 216 4.54 46.42 -18.46
N GLY A 217 5.29 46.63 -19.54
CA GLY A 217 5.60 47.96 -20.04
C GLY A 217 6.41 48.76 -19.01
N ASP A 218 5.90 49.92 -18.60
CA ASP A 218 6.51 50.77 -17.56
C ASP A 218 6.08 50.41 -16.13
N THR A 219 5.20 49.41 -15.97
CA THR A 219 4.68 48.99 -14.66
C THR A 219 5.30 47.66 -14.22
N THR A 220 5.58 47.53 -12.92
CA THR A 220 5.95 46.25 -12.32
C THR A 220 4.77 45.74 -11.50
N ASP A 221 4.17 44.65 -11.96
CA ASP A 221 3.08 43.98 -11.28
C ASP A 221 3.66 42.95 -10.29
N ARG A 222 3.25 43.03 -9.03
CA ARG A 222 3.71 42.14 -7.96
C ARG A 222 2.53 41.58 -7.22
N TRP A 223 2.45 40.27 -7.17
CA TRP A 223 1.39 39.59 -6.46
C TRP A 223 1.89 38.37 -5.69
N GLY A 224 1.10 38.00 -4.69
CA GLY A 224 1.35 36.80 -3.92
C GLY A 224 0.06 36.08 -3.60
N GLY A 225 0.17 34.78 -3.35
CA GLY A 225 -0.95 33.95 -2.97
C GLY A 225 -0.49 32.84 -2.04
N THR A 226 -1.46 32.27 -1.34
CA THR A 226 -1.24 31.11 -0.46
C THR A 226 -2.30 30.08 -0.73
N GLY A 227 -2.03 28.83 -0.39
CA GLY A 227 -3.08 27.83 -0.38
C GLY A 227 -2.61 26.52 0.16
N THR A 228 -3.55 25.59 0.27
CA THR A 228 -3.29 24.23 0.74
C THR A 228 -3.83 23.27 -0.30
N VAL A 229 -3.04 22.26 -0.62
CA VAL A 229 -3.45 21.09 -1.39
C VAL A 229 -3.40 19.89 -0.46
N THR A 230 -4.53 19.21 -0.32
CA THR A 230 -4.64 17.96 0.41
C THR A 230 -4.92 16.85 -0.58
N LEU A 231 -4.07 15.83 -0.59
CA LEU A 231 -4.21 14.67 -1.47
C LEU A 231 -4.29 13.39 -0.65
N CYS A 232 -5.07 12.43 -1.13
CA CYS A 232 -5.08 11.06 -0.64
C CYS A 232 -5.22 10.12 -1.83
N ALA A 233 -4.25 9.23 -2.02
CA ALA A 233 -4.35 8.12 -2.95
C ALA A 233 -4.36 6.81 -2.17
N SER A 234 -5.32 5.95 -2.50
CA SER A 234 -5.52 4.68 -1.81
C SER A 234 -5.72 3.54 -2.80
N SER A 235 -5.21 2.36 -2.45
CA SER A 235 -5.49 1.11 -3.15
C SER A 235 -6.08 0.12 -2.17
N THR A 236 -7.16 -0.57 -2.56
CA THR A 236 -7.88 -1.49 -1.67
C THR A 236 -8.22 -2.77 -2.40
N LYS A 237 -7.85 -3.91 -1.79
CA LYS A 237 -8.34 -5.21 -2.21
C LYS A 237 -9.68 -5.49 -1.57
N GLN A 238 -10.69 -5.72 -2.40
CA GLN A 238 -12.00 -6.13 -1.98
C GLN A 238 -12.30 -7.57 -2.38
N MET A 239 -13.10 -8.25 -1.56
CA MET A 239 -13.52 -9.63 -1.77
C MET A 239 -15.04 -9.67 -1.81
N LYS A 240 -15.61 -10.16 -2.91
CA LYS A 240 -17.06 -10.35 -3.04
C LYS A 240 -17.35 -11.77 -3.48
N TYR A 241 -18.27 -12.44 -2.79
CA TYR A 241 -18.79 -13.73 -3.24
C TYR A 241 -19.73 -13.50 -4.43
N VAL A 242 -19.54 -14.28 -5.49
CA VAL A 242 -20.36 -14.23 -6.69
C VAL A 242 -20.87 -15.63 -6.96
N GLU A 243 -22.17 -15.80 -6.79
CA GLU A 243 -22.93 -17.00 -7.14
C GLU A 243 -22.91 -17.24 -8.65
N ASN A 244 -22.98 -18.51 -9.03
CA ASN A 244 -23.12 -18.89 -10.42
C ASN A 244 -24.61 -18.93 -10.81
N LEU A 245 -24.92 -18.51 -12.04
CA LEU A 245 -26.29 -18.63 -12.59
C LEU A 245 -26.66 -20.06 -13.01
N PRO A 246 -25.77 -20.87 -13.62
CA PRO A 246 -26.14 -22.23 -14.01
C PRO A 246 -26.20 -23.17 -12.81
N ASP A 247 -27.24 -24.01 -12.74
CA ASP A 247 -27.38 -25.03 -11.70
C ASP A 247 -26.56 -26.30 -11.97
N GLN A 248 -26.20 -26.56 -13.24
CA GLN A 248 -25.40 -27.72 -13.66
C GLN A 248 -23.89 -27.43 -13.66
N ILE A 249 -23.38 -26.92 -12.53
CA ILE A 249 -21.96 -26.57 -12.35
C ILE A 249 -21.43 -27.16 -11.05
N SER A 250 -20.16 -27.57 -11.02
CA SER A 250 -19.56 -28.30 -9.89
C SER A 250 -19.17 -27.42 -8.69
N PHE A 251 -19.59 -26.15 -8.66
CA PHE A 251 -19.33 -25.20 -7.58
C PHE A 251 -20.41 -24.11 -7.55
N GLU A 252 -20.91 -23.75 -6.37
CA GLU A 252 -22.04 -22.80 -6.20
C GLU A 252 -21.68 -21.37 -6.64
N GLY A 253 -20.41 -21.02 -6.56
CA GLY A 253 -19.91 -19.68 -6.77
C GLY A 253 -18.48 -19.59 -6.30
N GLY A 254 -17.97 -18.37 -6.20
CA GLY A 254 -16.63 -18.15 -5.69
C GLY A 254 -16.38 -16.70 -5.37
N TYR A 255 -15.35 -16.44 -4.57
CA TYR A 255 -14.93 -15.09 -4.33
C TYR A 255 -14.20 -14.50 -5.53
N VAL A 256 -14.44 -13.23 -5.76
CA VAL A 256 -13.69 -12.38 -6.70
C VAL A 256 -12.93 -11.36 -5.86
N GLU A 257 -11.59 -11.39 -5.96
CA GLU A 257 -10.72 -10.32 -5.48
C GLU A 257 -10.76 -9.19 -6.50
N THR A 258 -11.04 -7.97 -6.06
CA THR A 258 -11.11 -6.77 -6.88
C THR A 258 -10.21 -5.68 -6.29
N VAL A 259 -9.32 -5.11 -7.08
CA VAL A 259 -8.47 -4.00 -6.64
C VAL A 259 -9.10 -2.68 -7.08
N TYR A 260 -9.41 -1.82 -6.11
CA TYR A 260 -9.91 -0.46 -6.35
C TYR A 260 -8.82 0.54 -6.02
N ASN A 261 -8.53 1.45 -6.94
CA ASN A 261 -7.70 2.63 -6.66
C ASN A 261 -8.60 3.87 -6.65
N ASN A 262 -8.45 4.69 -5.63
CA ASN A 262 -9.18 5.93 -5.46
C ASN A 262 -8.22 7.02 -5.00
N SER A 263 -8.23 8.14 -5.71
CA SER A 263 -7.44 9.31 -5.39
C SER A 263 -8.32 10.56 -5.31
N ILE A 264 -8.14 11.33 -4.25
CA ILE A 264 -8.84 12.59 -4.00
C ILE A 264 -7.80 13.69 -3.86
N LEU A 265 -8.06 14.81 -4.53
CA LEU A 265 -7.30 16.05 -4.37
C LEU A 265 -8.27 17.16 -4.01
N GLU A 266 -8.07 17.78 -2.87
CA GLU A 266 -8.75 19.01 -2.46
C GLU A 266 -7.74 20.15 -2.48
N TYR A 267 -8.17 21.32 -2.93
CA TYR A 267 -7.35 22.53 -2.81
C TYR A 267 -8.17 23.72 -2.37
N ASP A 268 -7.54 24.60 -1.60
CA ASP A 268 -8.08 25.90 -1.19
C ASP A 268 -6.98 26.95 -1.30
N PHE A 269 -7.16 27.90 -2.21
CA PHE A 269 -6.19 28.94 -2.52
C PHE A 269 -6.77 30.34 -2.32
N LYS A 270 -5.96 31.22 -1.75
CA LYS A 270 -6.19 32.66 -1.63
C LYS A 270 -5.24 33.38 -2.58
N MET A 271 -5.79 33.95 -3.63
CA MET A 271 -5.05 34.55 -4.74
C MET A 271 -5.59 35.94 -5.09
N PRO A 272 -4.81 36.83 -5.72
CA PRO A 272 -5.31 38.13 -6.15
C PRO A 272 -6.38 38.02 -7.25
N GLU A 273 -7.31 38.96 -7.27
CA GLU A 273 -8.12 39.27 -8.45
C GLU A 273 -7.25 40.00 -9.47
N PHE A 274 -7.48 39.72 -10.76
CA PHE A 274 -6.82 40.41 -11.88
C PHE A 274 -7.85 41.23 -12.66
N ASP A 275 -7.46 42.42 -13.10
CA ASP A 275 -8.29 43.29 -13.95
C ASP A 275 -8.32 42.84 -15.42
N ALA A 276 -8.98 43.61 -16.28
CA ALA A 276 -9.14 43.28 -17.70
C ALA A 276 -7.80 43.32 -18.48
N GLU A 277 -6.84 44.09 -17.98
CA GLU A 277 -5.47 44.20 -18.47
C GLU A 277 -4.56 43.09 -17.91
N GLY A 278 -5.10 42.26 -16.99
CA GLY A 278 -4.41 41.15 -16.37
C GLY A 278 -3.39 41.59 -15.31
N ILE A 279 -3.52 42.79 -14.75
CA ILE A 279 -2.72 43.32 -13.62
C ILE A 279 -3.41 42.91 -12.32
N SER A 280 -2.61 42.56 -11.30
CA SER A 280 -3.15 42.16 -10.00
C SER A 280 -3.75 43.35 -9.23
N THR A 281 -4.82 43.08 -8.47
CA THR A 281 -5.48 44.05 -7.60
C THR A 281 -5.26 43.71 -6.13
N ASP A 282 -5.60 44.64 -5.22
CA ASP A 282 -5.51 44.42 -3.77
C ASP A 282 -6.55 43.41 -3.23
N ARG A 283 -7.52 43.00 -4.06
CA ARG A 283 -8.58 42.08 -3.65
C ARG A 283 -8.08 40.64 -3.73
N ILE A 284 -8.20 39.91 -2.62
CA ILE A 284 -7.91 38.47 -2.56
C ILE A 284 -9.21 37.67 -2.72
N ILE A 285 -9.18 36.66 -3.59
CA ILE A 285 -10.25 35.71 -3.88
C ILE A 285 -9.87 34.32 -3.33
N GLY A 286 -10.80 33.68 -2.64
CA GLY A 286 -10.72 32.27 -2.25
C GLY A 286 -11.23 31.37 -3.36
N ILE A 287 -10.45 30.35 -3.73
CA ILE A 287 -10.77 29.39 -4.79
C ILE A 287 -10.54 28.00 -4.23
N LYS A 288 -11.64 27.25 -4.08
CA LYS A 288 -11.65 25.90 -3.55
C LYS A 288 -12.33 24.94 -4.51
N ASP A 289 -11.78 23.75 -4.68
CA ASP A 289 -12.42 22.67 -5.43
C ASP A 289 -11.92 21.28 -4.95
N THR A 290 -12.57 20.23 -5.42
CA THR A 290 -12.21 18.84 -5.14
C THR A 290 -12.29 17.99 -6.39
N ILE A 291 -11.25 17.20 -6.62
CA ILE A 291 -11.11 16.29 -7.75
C ILE A 291 -11.04 14.87 -7.21
N LYS A 292 -11.68 13.97 -7.95
CA LYS A 292 -11.61 12.53 -7.69
C LYS A 292 -11.16 11.81 -8.94
N MET A 293 -10.38 10.76 -8.75
CA MET A 293 -9.92 9.90 -9.81
C MET A 293 -9.94 8.45 -9.34
N GLU A 294 -10.44 7.57 -10.19
CA GLU A 294 -10.55 6.14 -9.93
C GLU A 294 -10.04 5.39 -11.16
N SER A 295 -9.26 4.33 -10.95
CA SER A 295 -8.90 3.42 -12.04
C SER A 295 -9.97 2.37 -12.23
N PHE A 296 -10.08 1.84 -13.46
CA PHE A 296 -10.83 0.60 -13.69
C PHE A 296 -10.34 -0.53 -12.78
N PRO A 297 -11.25 -1.20 -12.06
CA PRO A 297 -10.85 -2.20 -11.09
C PRO A 297 -10.33 -3.46 -11.77
N VAL A 298 -9.23 -4.01 -11.25
CA VAL A 298 -8.69 -5.30 -11.70
C VAL A 298 -9.31 -6.42 -10.89
N GLN A 299 -9.89 -7.42 -11.57
CA GLN A 299 -10.58 -8.54 -10.93
C GLN A 299 -9.83 -9.86 -11.12
N LYS A 300 -9.87 -10.70 -10.09
CA LYS A 300 -9.33 -12.06 -10.10
C LYS A 300 -10.28 -13.02 -9.39
N ARG A 301 -10.69 -14.08 -10.07
CA ARG A 301 -11.47 -15.17 -9.46
C ARG A 301 -10.56 -16.00 -8.56
N LEU A 302 -11.06 -16.37 -7.37
CA LEU A 302 -10.36 -17.25 -6.45
C LEU A 302 -10.89 -18.69 -6.55
N PRO A 303 -10.08 -19.68 -6.10
CA PRO A 303 -10.53 -21.06 -5.96
C PRO A 303 -11.82 -21.16 -5.13
N ALA A 304 -12.73 -22.04 -5.55
CA ALA A 304 -13.96 -22.33 -4.83
C ALA A 304 -13.77 -23.63 -4.00
N PRO A 305 -13.63 -23.54 -2.67
CA PRO A 305 -13.44 -24.73 -1.83
C PRO A 305 -14.74 -25.52 -1.68
N ASN A 306 -14.64 -26.85 -1.65
CA ASN A 306 -15.78 -27.71 -1.35
C ASN A 306 -15.99 -27.80 0.17
N LEU A 307 -17.01 -27.10 0.67
CA LEU A 307 -17.37 -27.02 2.09
C LEU A 307 -18.84 -27.38 2.31
N ALA A 308 -19.37 -28.31 1.51
CA ALA A 308 -20.80 -28.65 1.52
C ALA A 308 -21.32 -29.08 2.90
N HIS A 309 -20.47 -29.71 3.74
CA HIS A 309 -20.82 -30.13 5.10
C HIS A 309 -20.96 -28.96 6.09
N LEU A 310 -20.49 -27.77 5.73
CA LEU A 310 -20.60 -26.56 6.54
C LEU A 310 -21.76 -25.65 6.15
N ARG A 311 -22.62 -26.08 5.21
CA ARG A 311 -23.74 -25.27 4.74
C ARG A 311 -24.65 -24.88 5.91
N GLY A 312 -24.86 -23.58 6.09
CA GLY A 312 -25.67 -23.01 7.18
C GLY A 312 -24.93 -22.87 8.52
N HIS A 313 -23.65 -23.26 8.59
CA HIS A 313 -22.82 -22.99 9.76
C HIS A 313 -22.54 -21.48 9.88
N TRP A 314 -22.53 -20.95 11.10
CA TRP A 314 -22.39 -19.50 11.34
C TRP A 314 -21.08 -18.92 10.74
N ALA A 315 -19.99 -19.69 10.78
CA ALA A 315 -18.69 -19.33 10.22
C ALA A 315 -18.44 -19.81 8.78
N GLU A 316 -19.47 -20.33 8.09
CA GLU A 316 -19.32 -20.90 6.74
C GLU A 316 -18.60 -19.92 5.80
N ASN A 317 -19.03 -18.66 5.78
CA ASN A 317 -18.49 -17.65 4.90
C ASN A 317 -17.04 -17.27 5.24
N ASP A 318 -16.71 -17.18 6.54
CA ASP A 318 -15.34 -16.90 6.97
C ASP A 318 -14.39 -18.04 6.56
N ILE A 319 -14.80 -19.29 6.80
CA ILE A 319 -14.02 -20.48 6.43
C ILE A 319 -13.87 -20.55 4.90
N LYS A 320 -14.96 -20.34 4.16
CA LYS A 320 -14.96 -20.32 2.68
C LYS A 320 -14.02 -19.25 2.13
N ALA A 321 -14.03 -18.04 2.72
CA ALA A 321 -13.13 -16.95 2.33
C ALA A 321 -11.66 -17.31 2.58
N LEU A 322 -11.32 -17.85 3.75
CA LEU A 322 -9.93 -18.18 4.10
C LEU A 322 -9.36 -19.34 3.27
N PHE A 323 -10.15 -20.34 2.91
CA PHE A 323 -9.72 -21.36 1.96
C PHE A 323 -9.58 -20.80 0.54
N SER A 324 -10.49 -19.92 0.11
CA SER A 324 -10.40 -19.26 -1.20
C SER A 324 -9.14 -18.37 -1.32
N LEU A 325 -8.72 -17.76 -0.21
CA LEU A 325 -7.48 -16.98 -0.10
C LEU A 325 -6.23 -17.84 0.13
N GLU A 326 -6.37 -19.16 0.22
CA GLU A 326 -5.33 -20.14 0.55
C GLU A 326 -4.66 -19.90 1.92
N VAL A 327 -5.31 -19.09 2.79
CA VAL A 327 -4.90 -18.81 4.16
C VAL A 327 -5.03 -20.08 5.00
N PHE A 328 -6.19 -20.75 4.92
CA PHE A 328 -6.31 -22.12 5.39
C PHE A 328 -5.80 -23.09 4.31
N SER A 329 -5.09 -24.12 4.76
CA SER A 329 -4.52 -25.18 3.93
C SER A 329 -5.04 -26.55 4.35
N GLY A 330 -4.80 -27.54 3.49
CA GLY A 330 -5.33 -28.90 3.67
C GLY A 330 -6.62 -29.11 2.87
N ASP A 331 -7.25 -30.27 3.08
CA ASP A 331 -8.49 -30.61 2.40
C ASP A 331 -9.69 -29.91 3.07
N PRO A 332 -10.40 -28.99 2.39
CA PRO A 332 -11.56 -28.30 2.93
C PRO A 332 -12.66 -29.28 3.39
N ALA A 333 -12.83 -30.43 2.72
CA ALA A 333 -13.86 -31.41 3.07
C ALA A 333 -13.62 -32.08 4.44
N SER A 334 -12.36 -32.10 4.90
CA SER A 334 -11.97 -32.63 6.21
C SER A 334 -11.99 -31.60 7.34
N PHE A 335 -12.30 -30.34 7.03
CA PHE A 335 -12.23 -29.25 8.01
C PHE A 335 -13.29 -29.41 9.10
N ASN A 336 -12.84 -29.53 10.36
CA ASN A 336 -13.69 -29.59 11.54
C ASN A 336 -13.74 -28.23 12.26
N PRO A 337 -14.84 -27.47 12.16
CA PRO A 337 -14.94 -26.13 12.75
C PRO A 337 -14.90 -26.13 14.28
N ALA A 338 -15.39 -27.19 14.92
CA ALA A 338 -15.52 -27.28 16.38
C ALA A 338 -14.23 -27.70 17.10
N GLN A 339 -13.20 -28.11 16.36
CA GLN A 339 -11.90 -28.49 16.94
C GLN A 339 -11.16 -27.23 17.41
N TYR A 340 -10.48 -27.31 18.55
CA TYR A 340 -9.51 -26.27 18.96
C TYR A 340 -8.38 -26.17 17.94
N ILE A 341 -8.00 -24.94 17.59
CA ILE A 341 -6.89 -24.71 16.66
C ILE A 341 -5.55 -24.81 17.40
N SER A 342 -4.62 -25.57 16.82
CA SER A 342 -3.24 -25.62 17.31
C SER A 342 -2.48 -24.34 16.97
N ARG A 343 -1.40 -24.07 17.71
CA ARG A 343 -0.53 -22.91 17.49
C ARG A 343 0.07 -22.92 16.10
N GLN A 344 0.55 -24.07 15.62
CA GLN A 344 1.13 -24.18 14.28
C GLN A 344 0.12 -23.87 13.16
N GLU A 345 -1.12 -24.36 13.28
CA GLU A 345 -2.19 -24.10 12.31
C GLU A 345 -2.56 -22.61 12.29
N PHE A 346 -2.75 -22.01 13.47
CA PHE A 346 -3.09 -20.60 13.59
C PHE A 346 -1.97 -19.71 13.04
N VAL A 347 -0.72 -19.99 13.38
CA VAL A 347 0.43 -19.20 12.93
C VAL A 347 0.65 -19.33 11.43
N ALA A 348 0.44 -20.51 10.85
CA ALA A 348 0.51 -20.69 9.41
C ALA A 348 -0.59 -19.90 8.68
N ALA A 349 -1.81 -19.87 9.22
CA ALA A 349 -2.88 -19.04 8.68
C ALA A 349 -2.58 -17.55 8.84
N LEU A 350 -2.09 -17.13 10.01
CA LEU A 350 -1.73 -15.74 10.27
C LEU A 350 -0.62 -15.26 9.32
N GLU A 351 0.42 -16.06 9.09
CA GLU A 351 1.53 -15.72 8.19
C GLU A 351 1.04 -15.41 6.78
N LYS A 352 0.07 -16.19 6.29
CA LYS A 352 -0.55 -16.01 4.97
C LYS A 352 -1.58 -14.89 4.92
N ALA A 353 -2.26 -14.61 6.03
CA ALA A 353 -3.20 -13.50 6.15
C ALA A 353 -2.47 -12.16 6.24
N ALA A 354 -1.45 -12.08 7.09
CA ALA A 354 -0.52 -10.98 7.23
C ALA A 354 0.58 -11.12 6.16
N LYS A 355 0.26 -10.94 4.87
CA LYS A 355 1.29 -11.05 3.82
C LYS A 355 2.35 -9.97 3.97
N GLU A 356 3.58 -10.33 3.64
CA GLU A 356 4.73 -9.43 3.69
C GLU A 356 4.60 -8.31 2.65
N VAL A 357 4.99 -7.09 3.07
CA VAL A 357 5.14 -5.93 2.20
C VAL A 357 6.49 -6.05 1.49
N ALA A 358 6.50 -6.05 0.16
CA ALA A 358 7.77 -6.22 -0.57
C ALA A 358 8.67 -4.98 -0.41
N ASP A 359 9.96 -5.21 -0.17
CA ASP A 359 10.96 -4.14 -0.08
C ASP A 359 11.44 -3.75 -1.48
N GLU A 360 11.29 -2.48 -1.86
CA GLU A 360 11.73 -1.97 -3.17
C GLU A 360 13.26 -1.98 -3.34
N THR A 361 14.01 -1.92 -2.23
CA THR A 361 15.49 -1.95 -2.24
C THR A 361 16.05 -3.36 -2.37
N ALA A 362 15.22 -4.39 -2.13
CA ALA A 362 15.62 -5.77 -2.30
C ALA A 362 15.79 -6.04 -3.80
N ASN A 363 17.04 -5.97 -4.27
CA ASN A 363 17.47 -6.44 -5.58
C ASN A 363 17.09 -7.92 -5.76
N THR A 364 15.84 -8.22 -6.10
CA THR A 364 15.49 -9.50 -6.69
C THR A 364 15.88 -9.44 -8.15
N ARG A 365 17.20 -9.38 -8.40
CA ARG A 365 17.76 -9.97 -9.61
C ARG A 365 17.56 -11.47 -9.49
N THR A 366 16.33 -11.93 -9.71
CA THR A 366 16.13 -13.28 -10.20
C THR A 366 16.54 -13.24 -11.67
N SER A 367 17.84 -13.09 -11.92
CA SER A 367 18.42 -13.48 -13.19
C SER A 367 18.08 -14.95 -13.34
N ILE A 368 17.15 -15.24 -14.25
CA ILE A 368 16.98 -16.55 -14.85
C ILE A 368 18.24 -16.80 -15.70
N THR A 369 19.36 -17.01 -15.03
CA THR A 369 20.49 -17.75 -15.57
C THR A 369 20.40 -19.11 -14.93
N SER A 370 19.59 -19.96 -15.57
CA SER A 370 19.66 -21.40 -15.42
C SER A 370 21.11 -21.82 -15.70
N ARG A 371 21.86 -22.11 -14.63
CA ARG A 371 22.93 -23.11 -14.55
C ARG A 371 23.54 -23.11 -13.14
N ASN A 372 23.25 -24.21 -12.44
CA ASN A 372 23.92 -24.70 -11.23
C ASN A 372 23.74 -23.91 -9.93
N LYS A 373 22.71 -24.26 -9.14
CA LYS A 373 22.75 -24.09 -7.68
C LYS A 373 22.05 -25.25 -6.97
N THR A 374 22.68 -26.43 -6.97
CA THR A 374 22.39 -27.46 -5.97
C THR A 374 23.16 -27.12 -4.70
N ARG A 375 22.62 -26.17 -3.94
CA ARG A 375 22.91 -25.95 -2.52
C ARG A 375 21.60 -25.42 -1.96
N GLU A 376 20.73 -26.35 -1.56
CA GLU A 376 19.63 -26.04 -0.66
C GLU A 376 20.28 -25.49 0.61
N GLU A 377 20.17 -24.17 0.83
CA GLU A 377 20.48 -23.59 2.14
C GLU A 377 19.49 -24.23 3.11
N LYS A 378 19.99 -25.16 3.93
CA LYS A 378 19.18 -25.82 4.94
C LYS A 378 18.70 -24.74 5.91
N VAL A 379 17.40 -24.44 5.87
CA VAL A 379 16.79 -23.50 6.81
C VAL A 379 16.83 -24.15 8.19
N GLU A 380 17.67 -23.60 9.08
CA GLU A 380 17.75 -24.10 10.46
C GLU A 380 16.57 -23.59 11.29
N SER A 381 16.04 -24.47 12.15
CA SER A 381 15.01 -24.12 13.10
C SER A 381 15.63 -23.39 14.30
N PRO A 382 15.08 -22.25 14.74
CA PRO A 382 15.41 -21.66 16.02
C PRO A 382 14.72 -22.38 17.18
N PHE A 383 13.87 -23.38 16.90
CA PHE A 383 13.11 -24.09 17.92
C PHE A 383 13.43 -25.59 17.93
N ILE A 384 13.64 -26.14 19.12
CA ILE A 384 14.01 -27.56 19.32
C ILE A 384 12.86 -28.53 19.02
N ASP A 385 11.62 -28.04 19.09
CA ASP A 385 10.38 -28.80 18.93
C ASP A 385 9.71 -28.59 17.55
N VAL A 386 10.37 -27.86 16.65
CA VAL A 386 9.90 -27.64 15.26
C VAL A 386 10.95 -28.19 14.31
N MET A 387 10.75 -29.43 13.87
CA MET A 387 11.67 -30.13 12.97
C MET A 387 11.33 -29.88 11.49
N PRO A 388 12.30 -29.94 10.55
CA PRO A 388 12.05 -29.76 9.10
C PRO A 388 10.97 -30.67 8.48
N GLY A 389 10.61 -31.78 9.13
CA GLY A 389 9.52 -32.67 8.69
C GLY A 389 8.11 -32.21 9.11
N ASN A 390 7.99 -31.18 9.95
CA ASN A 390 6.68 -30.62 10.32
C ASN A 390 6.06 -29.92 9.09
N PRO A 391 4.79 -30.21 8.72
CA PRO A 391 4.15 -29.59 7.55
C PRO A 391 4.02 -28.06 7.64
N TYR A 392 4.09 -27.49 8.84
CA TYR A 392 4.04 -26.06 9.12
C TYR A 392 5.43 -25.44 9.33
N PHE A 393 6.52 -26.21 9.17
CA PHE A 393 7.90 -25.77 9.42
C PHE A 393 8.20 -24.41 8.77
N GLU A 394 8.05 -24.32 7.45
CA GLU A 394 8.35 -23.09 6.70
C GLU A 394 7.54 -21.89 7.15
N SER A 395 6.23 -22.08 7.38
CA SER A 395 5.36 -21.01 7.85
C SER A 395 5.73 -20.53 9.25
N ILE A 396 6.08 -21.44 10.17
CA ILE A 396 6.52 -21.09 11.52
C ILE A 396 7.83 -20.30 11.46
N ILE A 397 8.82 -20.80 10.70
CA ILE A 397 10.12 -20.12 10.59
C ILE A 397 9.95 -18.74 9.95
N LYS A 398 9.13 -18.62 8.90
CA LYS A 398 8.86 -17.35 8.25
C LYS A 398 8.12 -16.39 9.19
N ALA A 399 7.13 -16.86 9.92
CA ALA A 399 6.41 -16.03 10.89
C ALA A 399 7.33 -15.54 12.01
N TYR A 400 8.21 -16.40 12.52
CA TYR A 400 9.21 -16.02 13.52
C TYR A 400 10.22 -15.00 12.99
N LYS A 401 10.83 -15.26 11.82
CA LYS A 401 11.80 -14.33 11.18
C LYS A 401 11.21 -12.95 10.90
N ARG A 402 9.92 -12.90 10.60
CA ARG A 402 9.17 -11.64 10.37
C ARG A 402 8.74 -10.95 11.66
N GLY A 403 8.90 -11.57 12.82
CA GLY A 403 8.45 -11.04 14.11
C GLY A 403 6.94 -11.10 14.34
N LEU A 404 6.20 -11.92 13.57
CA LEU A 404 4.76 -12.14 13.80
C LEU A 404 4.52 -12.87 15.12
N VAL A 405 5.44 -13.79 15.46
CA VAL A 405 5.35 -14.66 16.63
C VAL A 405 6.70 -14.84 17.28
N ASN A 406 6.67 -15.13 18.58
CA ASN A 406 7.83 -15.54 19.36
C ASN A 406 7.65 -16.99 19.85
N GLY A 407 8.74 -17.63 20.27
CA GLY A 407 8.68 -18.86 21.06
C GLY A 407 8.14 -18.62 22.46
N LYS A 408 7.89 -19.70 23.20
CA LYS A 408 7.48 -19.66 24.62
C LYS A 408 8.68 -19.60 25.59
N GLY A 409 9.90 -19.49 25.07
CA GLY A 409 11.15 -19.51 25.83
C GLY A 409 11.89 -20.85 25.70
N TYR A 410 13.16 -20.89 26.11
CA TYR A 410 14.02 -22.08 26.05
C TYR A 410 14.07 -22.76 24.67
N ASP A 411 14.05 -21.95 23.61
CA ASP A 411 14.01 -22.42 22.22
C ASP A 411 12.82 -23.35 21.90
N VAL A 412 11.69 -23.19 22.61
CA VAL A 412 10.45 -23.95 22.39
C VAL A 412 9.39 -23.09 21.70
N PHE A 413 8.75 -23.62 20.65
CA PHE A 413 7.62 -22.97 19.99
C PHE A 413 6.25 -23.44 20.53
N ALA A 414 6.16 -24.70 20.93
CA ALA A 414 4.95 -25.44 21.30
C ALA A 414 3.91 -25.52 20.16
N PRO A 415 4.21 -26.21 19.05
CA PRO A 415 3.38 -26.21 17.84
C PRO A 415 1.98 -26.80 18.05
N GLU A 416 1.85 -27.83 18.89
CA GLU A 416 0.61 -28.57 19.14
C GLU A 416 -0.28 -27.94 20.22
N ASP A 417 0.22 -26.94 20.96
CA ASP A 417 -0.57 -26.25 21.99
C ASP A 417 -1.75 -25.52 21.37
N PHE A 418 -2.88 -25.49 22.08
CA PHE A 418 -4.03 -24.70 21.64
C PHE A 418 -3.82 -23.20 21.86
N VAL A 419 -4.42 -22.41 20.98
CA VAL A 419 -4.31 -20.94 21.00
C VAL A 419 -5.46 -20.35 21.82
N SER A 420 -5.14 -19.51 22.80
CA SER A 420 -6.15 -18.71 23.51
C SER A 420 -6.58 -17.48 22.70
N LEU A 421 -7.73 -16.88 23.03
CA LEU A 421 -8.15 -15.62 22.43
C LEU A 421 -7.11 -14.50 22.66
N ALA A 422 -6.54 -14.43 23.86
CA ALA A 422 -5.46 -13.49 24.20
C ALA A 422 -4.22 -13.67 23.32
N ASP A 423 -3.83 -14.92 23.02
CA ASP A 423 -2.70 -15.21 22.14
C ASP A 423 -2.97 -14.73 20.72
N ALA A 424 -4.15 -15.05 20.17
CA ALA A 424 -4.55 -14.63 18.83
C ALA A 424 -4.53 -13.10 18.69
N ILE A 425 -5.16 -12.39 19.63
CA ILE A 425 -5.18 -10.92 19.66
C ILE A 425 -3.76 -10.35 19.72
N THR A 426 -2.93 -10.90 20.60
CA THR A 426 -1.54 -10.45 20.74
C THR A 426 -0.76 -10.59 19.45
N MET A 427 -0.94 -11.69 18.71
CA MET A 427 -0.29 -11.89 17.42
C MET A 427 -0.82 -10.94 16.34
N PHE A 428 -2.12 -10.65 16.30
CA PHE A 428 -2.70 -9.68 15.35
C PHE A 428 -2.18 -8.26 15.59
N ILE A 429 -2.20 -7.78 16.83
CA ILE A 429 -1.74 -6.43 17.15
C ILE A 429 -0.23 -6.29 16.91
N ARG A 430 0.55 -7.34 17.22
CA ARG A 430 1.98 -7.38 16.87
C ARG A 430 2.23 -7.30 15.37
N ALA A 431 1.42 -8.01 14.59
CA ALA A 431 1.58 -8.02 13.14
C ALA A 431 1.46 -6.62 12.54
N VAL A 432 0.58 -5.77 13.10
CA VAL A 432 0.42 -4.36 12.70
C VAL A 432 1.21 -3.36 13.56
N GLY A 433 1.92 -3.83 14.59
CA GLY A 433 2.81 -3.04 15.45
C GLY A 433 2.15 -1.94 16.27
N LEU A 434 0.89 -2.12 16.67
CA LEU A 434 0.10 -1.10 17.38
C LEU A 434 0.19 -1.21 18.91
N GLU A 435 0.99 -2.14 19.46
CA GLU A 435 1.09 -2.31 20.93
C GLU A 435 1.52 -1.04 21.66
N ILE A 436 2.33 -0.20 21.01
CA ILE A 436 2.87 1.05 21.57
C ILE A 436 1.83 2.14 21.79
N MET A 437 0.63 2.00 21.20
CA MET A 437 -0.46 2.96 21.36
C MET A 437 -1.21 2.80 22.69
N ALA A 438 -0.96 1.72 23.41
CA ALA A 438 -1.60 1.47 24.70
C ALA A 438 -1.01 2.39 25.79
N PRO A 439 -1.84 2.88 26.73
CA PRO A 439 -1.36 3.74 27.81
C PRO A 439 -0.48 2.97 28.80
N ASN A 440 0.49 3.68 29.39
CA ASN A 440 1.42 3.18 30.42
C ASN A 440 1.09 3.90 31.76
N PRO A 441 1.05 3.26 32.94
CA PRO A 441 1.51 1.90 33.29
C PRO A 441 0.50 0.77 33.12
N GLY A 442 -0.74 1.02 32.70
CA GLY A 442 -1.74 -0.04 32.57
C GLY A 442 -2.90 0.30 31.67
N ALA A 443 -3.04 -0.44 30.57
CA ALA A 443 -4.21 -0.41 29.73
C ALA A 443 -5.40 -1.08 30.42
N VAL A 444 -6.51 -0.34 30.56
CA VAL A 444 -7.77 -0.84 31.12
C VAL A 444 -8.80 -0.90 30.00
N THR A 445 -9.38 -2.08 29.82
CA THR A 445 -10.40 -2.34 28.82
C THR A 445 -11.80 -2.11 29.37
N LEU A 446 -12.80 -1.98 28.50
CA LEU A 446 -14.21 -1.90 28.92
C LEU A 446 -14.84 -3.26 29.27
N PHE A 447 -14.07 -4.36 29.20
CA PHE A 447 -14.59 -5.70 29.48
C PHE A 447 -14.80 -5.93 30.97
N LYS A 448 -15.88 -6.64 31.33
CA LYS A 448 -16.20 -6.94 32.74
C LYS A 448 -15.17 -7.86 33.39
N ASP A 449 -14.53 -8.71 32.61
CA ASP A 449 -13.44 -9.60 33.00
C ASP A 449 -12.05 -9.05 32.65
N ASN A 450 -11.89 -7.72 32.65
CA ASN A 450 -10.59 -7.06 32.43
C ASN A 450 -9.46 -7.64 33.30
N ASP A 451 -9.77 -8.07 34.52
CA ASP A 451 -8.77 -8.62 35.45
C ASP A 451 -8.33 -10.03 35.09
N ARG A 452 -9.11 -10.74 34.27
CA ARG A 452 -8.77 -12.06 33.72
C ARG A 452 -7.98 -11.98 32.41
N ILE A 453 -7.70 -10.78 31.91
CA ILE A 453 -6.83 -10.61 30.75
C ILE A 453 -5.37 -10.83 31.20
N PRO A 454 -4.63 -11.78 30.59
CA PRO A 454 -3.24 -12.01 30.92
C PRO A 454 -2.39 -10.74 30.80
N ALA A 455 -1.45 -10.54 31.72
CA ALA A 455 -0.66 -9.31 31.79
C ALA A 455 0.04 -8.97 30.45
N TYR A 456 0.58 -9.98 29.77
CA TYR A 456 1.25 -9.80 28.46
C TYR A 456 0.31 -9.36 27.33
N ALA A 457 -1.00 -9.64 27.46
CA ALA A 457 -2.00 -9.38 26.43
C ALA A 457 -2.77 -8.08 26.68
N ARG A 458 -2.65 -7.43 27.85
CA ARG A 458 -3.45 -6.25 28.23
C ARG A 458 -3.42 -5.14 27.19
N ASN A 459 -2.22 -4.77 26.74
CA ASN A 459 -2.06 -3.72 25.74
C ASN A 459 -2.69 -4.12 24.40
N ALA A 460 -2.45 -5.35 23.95
CA ALA A 460 -3.01 -5.84 22.70
C ALA A 460 -4.54 -5.90 22.74
N VAL A 461 -5.13 -6.41 23.83
CA VAL A 461 -6.59 -6.49 23.99
C VAL A 461 -7.23 -5.09 24.06
N TYR A 462 -6.59 -4.15 24.75
CA TYR A 462 -7.03 -2.76 24.78
C TYR A 462 -7.07 -2.14 23.39
N ILE A 463 -6.01 -2.32 22.60
CA ILE A 463 -5.96 -1.79 21.22
C ILE A 463 -6.97 -2.51 20.33
N ALA A 464 -7.06 -3.84 20.41
CA ALA A 464 -7.99 -4.64 19.64
C ALA A 464 -9.45 -4.25 19.90
N GLN A 465 -9.80 -3.89 21.13
CA GLN A 465 -11.10 -3.33 21.48
C GLN A 465 -11.32 -1.96 20.80
N ARG A 466 -10.33 -1.05 20.86
CA ARG A 466 -10.46 0.30 20.30
C ARG A 466 -10.57 0.33 18.77
N ILE A 467 -9.86 -0.56 18.08
CA ILE A 467 -9.92 -0.68 16.63
C ILE A 467 -11.07 -1.58 16.16
N GLY A 468 -11.91 -2.08 17.07
CA GLY A 468 -13.07 -2.91 16.75
C GLY A 468 -12.76 -4.33 16.29
N LEU A 469 -11.52 -4.79 16.42
CA LEU A 469 -11.11 -6.16 16.04
C LEU A 469 -11.78 -7.23 16.92
N VAL A 470 -12.00 -6.90 18.20
CA VAL A 470 -12.69 -7.76 19.16
C VAL A 470 -13.75 -6.99 19.94
N GLN A 471 -14.82 -7.69 20.27
CA GLN A 471 -15.93 -7.19 21.06
C GLN A 471 -16.26 -8.23 22.15
N GLY A 472 -16.89 -7.76 23.23
CA GLY A 472 -17.33 -8.63 24.30
C GLY A 472 -18.57 -9.39 23.87
N ASP A 473 -18.89 -10.46 24.59
CA ASP A 473 -20.18 -11.13 24.46
C ASP A 473 -21.34 -10.21 24.88
N ASP A 474 -22.57 -10.71 24.74
CA ASP A 474 -23.80 -9.97 25.11
C ASP A 474 -23.81 -9.50 26.58
N ARG A 475 -22.96 -10.09 27.43
CA ARG A 475 -22.82 -9.75 28.85
C ARG A 475 -21.64 -8.82 29.11
N GLY A 476 -20.81 -8.51 28.11
CA GLY A 476 -19.64 -7.64 28.19
C GLY A 476 -18.35 -8.34 28.61
N TYR A 477 -18.27 -9.67 28.48
CA TYR A 477 -17.08 -10.46 28.79
C TYR A 477 -16.27 -10.79 27.52
N ILE A 478 -14.95 -10.82 27.61
CA ILE A 478 -14.08 -11.20 26.49
C ILE A 478 -13.65 -12.68 26.55
N HIS A 479 -13.55 -13.27 27.74
CA HIS A 479 -13.08 -14.65 27.94
C HIS A 479 -11.67 -14.86 27.35
N ALA A 480 -10.75 -13.95 27.67
CA ALA A 480 -9.43 -13.86 27.04
C ALA A 480 -8.58 -15.14 27.11
N GLU A 481 -8.74 -15.95 28.16
CA GLU A 481 -7.98 -17.18 28.39
C GLU A 481 -8.58 -18.41 27.68
N GLU A 482 -9.77 -18.31 27.10
CA GLU A 482 -10.41 -19.46 26.43
C GLU A 482 -9.68 -19.84 25.13
N TYR A 483 -9.53 -21.15 24.92
CA TYR A 483 -9.03 -21.69 23.65
C TYR A 483 -10.05 -21.47 22.54
N ILE A 484 -9.56 -21.07 21.37
CA ILE A 484 -10.41 -20.81 20.21
C ILE A 484 -10.53 -22.05 19.32
N THR A 485 -11.75 -22.31 18.88
CA THR A 485 -12.08 -23.31 17.87
C THR A 485 -11.73 -22.80 16.47
N LYS A 486 -11.60 -23.70 15.50
CA LYS A 486 -11.20 -23.38 14.12
C LYS A 486 -12.18 -22.43 13.43
N ASP A 487 -13.47 -22.48 13.74
CA ASP A 487 -14.47 -21.51 13.28
C ASP A 487 -14.27 -20.10 13.88
N LYS A 488 -14.04 -19.99 15.19
CA LYS A 488 -13.70 -18.73 15.86
C LYS A 488 -12.40 -18.15 15.33
N ALA A 489 -11.39 -18.99 15.10
CA ALA A 489 -10.14 -18.58 14.47
C ALA A 489 -10.37 -18.04 13.05
N ALA A 490 -11.24 -18.70 12.26
CA ALA A 490 -11.58 -18.24 10.91
C ALA A 490 -12.21 -16.84 10.93
N ALA A 491 -13.20 -16.63 11.80
CA ALA A 491 -13.86 -15.34 11.95
C ALA A 491 -12.87 -14.24 12.40
N LEU A 492 -11.98 -14.53 13.35
CA LEU A 492 -10.98 -13.58 13.84
C LEU A 492 -9.95 -13.21 12.76
N ILE A 493 -9.43 -14.19 12.03
CA ILE A 493 -8.48 -13.95 10.94
C ILE A 493 -9.13 -13.16 9.81
N ASN A 494 -10.39 -13.47 9.45
CA ASN A 494 -11.10 -12.72 8.42
C ASN A 494 -11.36 -11.26 8.87
N ARG A 495 -11.73 -11.02 10.14
CA ARG A 495 -11.81 -9.67 10.70
C ARG A 495 -10.48 -8.95 10.65
N PHE A 496 -9.38 -9.62 10.97
CA PHE A 496 -8.04 -9.03 10.89
C PHE A 496 -7.64 -8.67 9.44
N ILE A 497 -7.96 -9.54 8.46
CA ILE A 497 -7.81 -9.22 7.03
C ILE A 497 -8.65 -7.99 6.66
N ASN A 498 -9.90 -7.91 7.11
CA ASN A 498 -10.77 -6.76 6.82
C ASN A 498 -10.24 -5.47 7.48
N TYR A 499 -9.70 -5.54 8.70
CA TYR A 499 -9.03 -4.40 9.32
C TYR A 499 -7.86 -3.90 8.46
N MET A 500 -7.01 -4.81 7.96
CA MET A 500 -5.93 -4.44 7.04
C MET A 500 -6.42 -3.97 5.65
N ARG A 501 -7.64 -4.30 5.24
CA ARG A 501 -8.24 -3.85 3.98
C ARG A 501 -8.81 -2.44 4.09
N THR A 502 -9.56 -2.14 5.14
CA THR A 502 -10.33 -0.89 5.24
C THR A 502 -10.14 -0.15 6.56
N GLY A 503 -9.99 -0.86 7.69
CA GLY A 503 -9.93 -0.22 9.01
C GLY A 503 -8.72 0.71 9.20
N ILE A 504 -7.58 0.39 8.60
CA ILE A 504 -6.39 1.28 8.65
C ILE A 504 -6.59 2.53 7.77
N GLN A 505 -7.31 2.40 6.65
CA GLN A 505 -7.55 3.52 5.71
C GLN A 505 -8.35 4.64 6.36
N GLU A 506 -9.32 4.29 7.19
CA GLU A 506 -10.19 5.27 7.87
C GLU A 506 -9.36 6.32 8.62
N ASP A 507 -8.29 5.92 9.32
CA ASP A 507 -7.41 6.87 10.02
C ASP A 507 -6.63 7.79 9.06
N TYR A 508 -6.08 7.21 7.98
CA TYR A 508 -5.24 7.94 7.02
C TYR A 508 -6.03 8.80 6.03
N ARG A 509 -7.33 8.54 5.89
CA ARG A 509 -8.22 9.26 4.99
C ARG A 509 -9.16 10.17 5.75
N GLU A 510 -9.99 9.64 6.65
CA GLU A 510 -11.10 10.38 7.26
C GLU A 510 -10.67 11.33 8.37
N ARG A 511 -9.54 11.07 9.06
CA ARG A 511 -9.00 12.04 10.04
C ARG A 511 -8.15 13.13 9.42
N ILE A 512 -7.71 12.96 8.17
CA ILE A 512 -6.81 13.90 7.49
C ILE A 512 -7.57 14.71 6.43
N ILE A 513 -8.55 14.09 5.78
CA ILE A 513 -9.47 14.71 4.83
C ILE A 513 -10.86 14.60 5.45
N ASP A 514 -11.51 15.73 5.74
CA ASP A 514 -12.89 15.78 6.25
C ASP A 514 -13.86 15.22 5.19
N PHE A 515 -14.03 13.89 5.13
CA PHE A 515 -14.97 13.21 4.24
C PHE A 515 -15.92 12.30 4.98
#